data_AF-A0AAV3F4D8-F1
#
_entry.id   AF-A0AAV3F4D8-F1
#
_cell.length_a   1.000
_cell.length_b   1.000
_cell.length_c   1.000
_cell.angle_alpha   90.00
_cell.angle_beta   90.00
_cell.angle_gamma   90.00
#
_symmetry.space_group_name_H-M   'P 1'
#
loop_
_entity.id
_entity.type
_entity.pdbx_description
1 polymer ?
#
loop_
_entity_poly.entity_id
_entity_poly.type
_entity_poly.pdbx_seq_one_letter_code
_entity_poly.pdbx_strand_id
1 'polypeptide(L)' 'MVKCLNTDCNWILFKEVCGVKLFVEDIADLLEQGETKLQKGLISKAGKKYDAYLILKEDYTTGFEFSTNKNK' A
#
# COMPACT_ATOMS: atom_id res chain seq x y z
N MET A 1 -5.43 8.90 -7.98
CA MET A 1 -5.79 9.12 -6.57
C MET A 1 -7.22 8.65 -6.35
N VAL A 2 -7.49 8.02 -5.20
CA VAL A 2 -8.81 7.64 -4.72
C VAL A 2 -9.07 8.46 -3.46
N LYS A 3 -10.29 8.99 -3.35
CA LYS A 3 -10.75 9.79 -2.21
C LYS A 3 -12.09 9.23 -1.76
N CYS A 4 -12.35 9.33 -0.46
CA CYS A 4 -13.69 9.08 0.06
C CYS A 4 -14.66 10.15 -0.46
N LEU A 5 -15.92 9.76 -0.70
CA LEU A 5 -16.98 10.69 -1.09
C LEU A 5 -17.48 11.53 0.09
N ASN A 6 -17.25 11.07 1.33
CA ASN A 6 -17.61 11.81 2.52
C ASN A 6 -16.64 12.98 2.72
N THR A 7 -17.16 14.20 2.77
CA THR A 7 -16.40 15.45 2.94
C THR A 7 -15.64 15.52 4.26
N ASP A 8 -16.07 14.80 5.30
CA ASP A 8 -15.38 14.74 6.59
C ASP A 8 -14.27 13.66 6.62
N CYS A 9 -14.16 12.84 5.56
CA CYS A 9 -13.18 11.79 5.46
C CYS A 9 -11.96 12.27 4.65
N ASN A 10 -10.88 12.60 5.36
CA ASN A 10 -9.62 13.05 4.77
C ASN A 10 -8.73 11.91 4.23
N TRP A 11 -9.30 10.71 4.04
CA TRP A 11 -8.54 9.57 3.54
C TRP A 11 -8.22 9.74 2.05
N ILE A 12 -6.93 9.60 1.72
CA ILE A 12 -6.43 9.71 0.35
C ILE A 12 -5.52 8.51 0.09
N LEU A 13 -5.82 7.77 -0.98
CA LEU A 13 -4.96 6.70 -1.47
C LEU A 13 -4.42 7.04 -2.86
N PHE A 14 -3.11 6.88 -3.02
CA PHE A 14 -2.47 7.01 -4.32
C PHE A 14 -2.61 5.69 -5.09
N LYS A 15 -3.04 5.77 -6.35
CA LYS A 15 -3.16 4.58 -7.23
C LYS A 15 -1.80 4.06 -7.69
N GLU A 16 -0.75 4.85 -7.48
CA GLU A 16 0.62 4.47 -7.80
C GLU A 16 1.46 4.71 -6.55
N VAL A 17 2.17 3.66 -6.13
CA VAL A 17 2.99 3.65 -4.93
C VAL A 17 4.35 3.08 -5.32
N CYS A 18 5.41 3.86 -5.13
CA CYS A 18 6.80 3.44 -5.42
C CYS A 18 6.99 2.85 -6.84
N GLY A 19 6.29 3.40 -7.85
CA GLY A 19 6.38 2.95 -9.24
C GLY A 19 5.52 1.73 -9.59
N VAL A 20 4.75 1.20 -8.64
CA VAL A 20 3.78 0.11 -8.86
C VAL A 20 2.37 0.70 -8.85
N LYS A 21 1.53 0.26 -9.78
CA LYS A 21 0.11 0.62 -9.82
C LYS A 21 -0.69 -0.36 -8.97
N LEU A 22 -1.52 0.18 -8.09
CA LEU A 22 -2.50 -0.59 -7.32
C LEU A 22 -3.74 -0.83 -8.18
N PHE A 23 -4.20 -2.07 -8.23
CA PHE A 23 -5.45 -2.44 -8.88
C PHE A 23 -6.62 -2.33 -7.91
N VAL A 24 -7.84 -2.41 -8.46
CA VAL A 24 -9.08 -2.33 -7.65
C VAL A 24 -9.10 -3.41 -6.57
N GLU A 25 -8.61 -4.60 -6.91
CA GLU A 25 -8.50 -5.74 -5.98
C GLU A 25 -7.56 -5.43 -4.80
N ASP A 26 -6.40 -4.81 -5.06
CA ASP A 26 -5.48 -4.42 -3.99
C ASP A 26 -6.13 -3.36 -3.08
N ILE A 27 -6.85 -2.40 -3.66
CA ILE A 27 -7.53 -1.35 -2.91
C ILE A 27 -8.66 -1.95 -2.06
N ALA A 28 -9.41 -2.91 -2.60
CA ALA A 28 -10.44 -3.63 -1.86
C ALA A 28 -9.83 -4.39 -0.68
N ASP A 29 -8.78 -5.18 -0.93
CA ASP A 29 -8.07 -5.91 0.12
C ASP A 29 -7.54 -4.98 1.21
N LEU A 30 -6.94 -3.84 0.84
CA LEU A 30 -6.44 -2.84 1.79
C LEU A 30 -7.54 -2.26 2.70
N LEU A 31 -8.74 -2.05 2.15
CA LEU A 31 -9.87 -1.47 2.89
C LEU A 31 -10.62 -2.50 3.73
N GLU A 32 -10.73 -3.74 3.25
CA GLU A 32 -11.47 -4.81 3.90
C GLU A 32 -10.61 -5.58 4.92
N GLN A 33 -9.36 -5.88 4.57
CA GLN A 33 -8.43 -6.68 5.37
C GLN A 33 -7.43 -5.80 6.14
N GLY A 34 -7.25 -4.54 5.73
CA GLY A 34 -6.23 -3.66 6.28
C GLY A 34 -4.86 -3.83 5.63
N GLU A 35 -4.71 -4.74 4.66
CA GLU A 35 -3.47 -4.96 3.92
C GLU A 35 -3.73 -5.37 2.47
N THR A 36 -2.85 -5.00 1.54
CA THR A 36 -2.88 -5.50 0.16
C THR A 36 -2.24 -6.88 0.07
N LYS A 37 -2.44 -7.58 -1.05
CA LYS A 37 -1.53 -8.65 -1.47
C LYS A 37 -0.08 -8.15 -1.62
N LEU A 38 0.88 -9.09 -1.61
CA LEU A 38 2.30 -8.79 -1.78
C LEU A 38 2.54 -8.03 -3.09
N GLN A 39 2.92 -6.75 -2.96
CA GLN A 39 3.29 -5.91 -4.09
C GLN A 39 4.75 -6.15 -4.44
N LYS A 40 5.00 -6.56 -5.68
CA LYS A 40 6.34 -6.92 -6.14
C LYS A 40 6.98 -5.80 -6.96
N GLY A 41 8.29 -5.62 -6.80
CA GLY A 41 9.07 -4.70 -7.61
C GLY A 41 8.84 -3.21 -7.29
N LEU A 42 8.42 -2.91 -6.06
CA LEU A 42 8.37 -1.54 -5.54
C LEU A 42 9.77 -0.92 -5.58
N ILE A 43 9.88 0.34 -5.99
CA ILE A 43 11.16 1.03 -6.16
C ILE A 43 11.36 2.03 -5.01
N SER A 44 12.44 1.86 -4.26
CA SER A 44 12.85 2.78 -3.19
C SER A 44 13.34 4.11 -3.76
N LYS A 45 13.43 5.14 -2.92
CA LYS A 45 14.06 6.42 -3.30
C LYS A 45 15.49 6.26 -3.82
N ALA A 46 16.19 5.20 -3.39
CA ALA A 46 17.55 4.86 -3.84
C ALA A 46 17.57 4.01 -5.14
N GLY A 47 16.42 3.77 -5.78
CA GLY A 47 16.32 2.98 -7.02
C GLY A 47 16.34 1.46 -6.82
N LYS A 48 16.45 0.97 -5.58
CA LYS A 48 16.42 -0.47 -5.29
C LYS A 48 15.00 -1.01 -5.34
N LYS A 49 14.82 -2.17 -5.98
CA LYS A 49 13.57 -2.93 -6.01
C LYS A 49 13.40 -3.75 -4.73
N TYR A 50 12.19 -3.80 -4.22
CA TYR A 50 11.79 -4.63 -3.09
C TYR A 50 10.33 -5.06 -3.22
N ASP A 51 9.97 -6.07 -2.45
CA ASP A 51 8.59 -6.54 -2.36
C ASP A 51 8.07 -6.24 -0.95
N ALA A 52 6.84 -5.76 -0.84
CA ALA A 52 6.22 -5.41 0.43
C ALA A 52 4.69 -5.51 0.35
N TYR A 53 4.05 -5.66 1.51
CA TYR A 53 2.62 -5.47 1.67
C TYR A 53 2.36 -4.00 1.98
N LEU A 54 1.31 -3.43 1.40
CA LEU A 54 0.85 -2.11 1.79
C LEU A 54 -0.20 -2.30 2.89
N ILE A 55 0.00 -1.68 4.04
CA ILE A 55 -0.90 -1.80 5.21
C ILE A 55 -1.60 -0.49 5.49
N LEU A 56 -2.85 -0.55 5.94
CA LEU A 56 -3.60 0.61 6.42
C LEU A 56 -3.34 0.75 7.92
N LYS A 57 -2.75 1.88 8.33
CA LYS A 57 -2.46 2.18 9.72
C LYS A 57 -3.67 2.76 10.44
N GLU A 58 -3.59 2.82 11.76
CA GLU A 58 -4.61 3.40 12.64
C GLU A 58 -4.89 4.89 12.34
N ASP A 59 -3.89 5.62 11.83
CA ASP A 59 -4.04 7.01 11.39
C ASP A 59 -4.62 7.13 9.96
N TYR A 60 -5.11 6.02 9.41
CA TYR A 60 -5.63 5.88 8.05
C TYR A 60 -4.61 6.18 6.94
N THR A 61 -3.32 6.29 7.27
CA THR A 61 -2.26 6.37 6.26
C THR A 61 -1.81 4.98 5.83
N THR A 62 -1.15 4.89 4.67
CA THR A 62 -0.59 3.62 4.20
C THR A 62 0.87 3.46 4.63
N GLY A 63 1.21 2.31 5.21
CA GLY A 63 2.58 1.87 5.50
C GLY A 63 3.04 0.72 4.62
N PHE A 64 4.31 0.36 4.72
CA PHE A 64 4.86 -0.85 4.11
C PHE A 64 5.21 -1.85 5.20
N GLU A 65 4.67 -3.06 5.09
CA GLU A 65 5.04 -4.21 5.90
C GLU A 65 5.89 -5.14 5.03
N PHE A 66 7.07 -5.51 5.51
CA PHE A 66 7.98 -6.38 4.79
C PHE A 66 7.90 -7.76 5.41
N SER A 67 7.59 -8.79 4.61
CA SER A 67 7.78 -10.17 5.05
C SER A 67 9.23 -10.33 5.47
N THR A 68 9.48 -10.45 6.77
CA THR A 68 10.80 -10.78 7.30
C THR A 68 11.12 -12.21 6.90
N ASN A 69 11.60 -12.39 5.67
CA ASN A 69 12.41 -13.56 5.36
C ASN A 69 13.68 -13.38 6.19
N LYS A 70 13.65 -13.88 7.43
CA LYS A 70 14.83 -14.22 8.23
C LYS A 70 15.58 -15.28 7.43
N ASN A 71 16.33 -14.85 6.41
CA ASN A 71 17.35 -15.68 5.82
C ASN A 71 18.50 -15.66 6.84
N LYS A 72 18.50 -16.66 7.70
CA LYS A 72 19.56 -16.95 8.66
C LYS A 72 20.57 -17.88 8.00
#